data_AF-A0A165C511-F1
#
_entry.id   AF-A0A165C511-F1
#
_cell.length_a   1.000
_cell.length_b   1.000
_cell.length_c   1.000
_cell.angle_alpha   90.00
_cell.angle_beta   90.00
_cell.angle_gamma   90.00
#
_symmetry.space_group_name_H-M   'P 1'
#
loop_
_entity.id
_entity.type
_entity.pdbx_description
1 polymer ?
#
loop_
_entity_poly.entity_id
_entity_poly.type
_entity_poly.pdbx_seq_one_letter_code
_entity_poly.pdbx_strand_id
1 'polypeptide(L)'
;MSNVSVASLLAQEEVVDFQQIYINNYCYLAAAALIFYEYIVTFSQEVHVIWGARLTTVTVIFAINRYMLMVEGISLALNVVWWHTPLLRCCQHIEQGDKCCSSGCDSKLFRIPHICY
;
A
#
# COMPACT_ATOMS: atom_id res chain seq x y z
N MET A 1 -10.01 -30.57 26.26
CA MET A 1 -9.81 -30.90 24.83
C MET A 1 -10.49 -29.90 23.90
N SER A 2 -11.63 -29.30 24.24
CA SER A 2 -12.32 -28.26 23.43
C SER A 2 -11.66 -26.87 23.45
N ASN A 3 -10.87 -26.57 24.49
CA ASN A 3 -10.16 -25.29 24.66
C ASN A 3 -8.94 -25.14 23.71
N VAL A 4 -8.27 -26.25 23.39
CA VAL A 4 -7.12 -26.26 22.49
C VAL A 4 -7.56 -25.98 21.05
N SER A 5 -8.70 -26.52 20.63
CA SER A 5 -9.25 -26.28 19.29
C SER A 5 -9.70 -24.83 19.11
N VAL A 6 -10.39 -24.24 20.10
CA VAL A 6 -10.78 -22.81 20.00
C VAL A 6 -9.55 -21.91 19.95
N ALA A 7 -8.53 -22.13 20.81
CA ALA A 7 -7.30 -21.35 20.79
C ALA A 7 -6.58 -21.39 19.42
N SER A 8 -6.54 -22.56 18.78
CA SER A 8 -5.98 -22.69 17.43
C SER A 8 -6.78 -21.99 16.34
N LEU A 9 -8.09 -21.76 16.53
CA LEU A 9 -8.92 -21.02 15.59
C LEU A 9 -8.69 -19.50 15.72
N LEU A 10 -8.59 -18.98 16.95
CA LEU A 10 -8.34 -17.55 17.18
C LEU A 10 -6.97 -17.14 16.62
N ALA A 11 -5.95 -17.99 16.87
CA ALA A 11 -4.60 -17.75 16.37
C ALA A 11 -4.51 -17.77 14.83
N GLN A 12 -5.41 -18.50 14.15
CA GLN A 12 -5.47 -18.50 12.69
C GLN A 12 -6.19 -17.27 12.13
N GLU A 13 -7.22 -16.77 12.82
CA GLU A 13 -7.94 -15.55 12.43
C GLU A 13 -7.00 -14.34 12.37
N GLU A 14 -6.16 -14.16 13.40
CA GLU A 14 -5.20 -13.05 13.44
C GLU A 14 -4.20 -13.10 12.28
N VAL A 15 -3.66 -14.29 11.96
CA VAL A 15 -2.70 -14.45 10.85
C VAL A 15 -3.34 -14.12 9.50
N VAL A 16 -4.59 -14.53 9.28
CA VAL A 16 -5.33 -14.26 8.04
C VAL A 16 -5.56 -12.76 7.86
N ASP A 17 -5.94 -12.05 8.93
CA ASP A 17 -6.16 -10.60 8.89
C ASP A 17 -4.88 -9.85 8.52
N PHE A 18 -3.73 -10.23 9.10
CA PHE A 18 -2.45 -9.63 8.73
C PHE A 18 -2.10 -9.87 7.27
N GLN A 19 -2.23 -11.11 6.77
CA GLN A 19 -1.95 -11.43 5.37
C GLN A 19 -2.84 -10.64 4.41
N GLN A 20 -4.13 -10.52 4.73
CA GLN A 20 -5.08 -9.77 3.92
C GLN A 20 -4.69 -8.29 3.81
N ILE A 21 -4.22 -7.68 4.90
CA ILE A 21 -3.75 -6.29 4.91
C ILE A 21 -2.53 -6.13 3.98
N TYR A 22 -1.55 -7.03 4.06
CA TYR A 22 -0.37 -6.98 3.19
C TYR A 22 -0.75 -7.07 1.71
N ILE A 23 -1.58 -8.04 1.36
CA ILE A 23 -2.04 -8.23 -0.02
C ILE A 23 -2.77 -6.98 -0.51
N ASN A 24 -3.70 -6.45 0.29
CA ASN A 24 -4.47 -5.26 -0.07
C ASN A 24 -3.58 -4.04 -0.33
N ASN A 25 -2.55 -3.84 0.49
CA ASN A 25 -1.59 -2.73 0.32
C ASN A 25 -0.81 -2.83 -1.00
N TYR A 26 -0.31 -4.02 -1.34
CA TYR A 26 0.37 -4.22 -2.62
C TYR A 26 -0.59 -4.01 -3.80
N CYS A 27 -1.83 -4.48 -3.68
CA CYS A 27 -2.86 -4.26 -4.70
C CYS A 27 -3.17 -2.77 -4.88
N TYR A 28 -3.30 -2.00 -3.80
CA TYR A 28 -3.53 -0.56 -3.88
C TYR A 28 -2.36 0.20 -4.49
N LEU A 29 -1.12 -0.13 -4.11
CA LEU A 29 0.06 0.48 -4.72
C LEU A 29 0.17 0.13 -6.21
N ALA A 30 -0.09 -1.12 -6.59
CA ALA A 30 -0.08 -1.54 -7.98
C ALA A 30 -1.17 -0.83 -8.80
N ALA A 31 -2.38 -0.73 -8.25
CA ALA A 31 -3.49 -0.01 -8.88
C ALA A 31 -3.18 1.48 -9.04
N ALA A 32 -2.68 2.14 -7.99
CA ALA A 32 -2.26 3.53 -8.06
C ALA A 32 -1.16 3.74 -9.12
N ALA A 33 -0.12 2.90 -9.12
CA ALA A 33 0.96 2.98 -10.09
C ALA A 33 0.48 2.82 -11.54
N LEU A 34 -0.45 1.90 -11.79
CA LEU A 34 -1.05 1.68 -13.10
C LEU A 34 -1.88 2.90 -13.55
N ILE A 35 -2.68 3.49 -12.65
CA ILE A 35 -3.43 4.72 -12.92
C ILE A 35 -2.48 5.86 -13.29
N PHE A 36 -1.40 6.05 -12.53
CA PHE A 36 -0.40 7.09 -12.84
C PHE A 36 0.31 6.84 -14.16
N TYR A 37 0.65 5.58 -14.48
CA TYR A 37 1.29 5.22 -15.74
C TYR A 37 0.39 5.56 -16.94
N GLU A 38 -0.86 5.11 -16.91
CA GLU A 38 -1.86 5.40 -17.94
C GLU A 38 -2.11 6.92 -18.08
N TYR A 39 -2.02 7.65 -16.95
CA TYR A 39 -2.12 9.10 -16.95
C TYR A 39 -0.97 9.75 -17.72
N ILE A 40 0.28 9.39 -17.40
CA ILE A 40 1.47 9.97 -18.02
C ILE A 40 1.50 9.71 -19.54
N VAL A 41 1.19 8.48 -19.96
CA VAL A 41 1.20 8.12 -21.39
C VAL A 41 0.16 8.90 -22.17
N THR A 42 -1.07 8.97 -21.66
CA THR A 42 -2.20 9.54 -22.40
C THR A 42 -2.30 11.07 -22.26
N PHE A 43 -1.59 11.67 -21.29
CA PHE A 43 -1.56 13.13 -21.08
C PHE A 43 -0.99 13.91 -22.27
N SER A 44 0.06 13.39 -22.94
CA SER A 44 0.67 14.13 -24.05
C SER A 44 -0.29 14.31 -25.23
N GLN A 45 -1.05 13.27 -25.58
CA GLN A 45 -2.06 13.32 -26.63
C GLN A 45 -3.24 14.20 -26.23
N GLU A 46 -3.64 14.17 -24.97
CA GLU A 46 -4.77 14.96 -24.50
C GLU A 46 -4.50 16.46 -24.48
N VAL A 47 -3.30 16.91 -24.10
CA VAL A 47 -2.97 18.34 -24.17
C VAL A 47 -3.06 18.82 -25.62
N HIS A 48 -2.55 18.05 -26.59
CA HIS A 48 -2.64 18.41 -27.99
C HIS A 48 -4.08 18.45 -28.54
N VAL A 49 -4.94 17.51 -28.15
CA VAL A 49 -6.31 17.43 -28.67
C VAL A 49 -7.24 18.43 -27.95
N ILE A 50 -7.13 18.57 -26.63
CA ILE A 50 -8.05 19.42 -25.84
C ILE A 50 -7.71 20.89 -25.97
N TRP A 51 -6.42 21.26 -26.01
CA TRP A 51 -6.02 22.67 -26.11
C TRP A 51 -6.03 23.20 -27.54
N GLY A 52 -6.11 22.32 -28.55
CA GLY A 52 -6.25 22.68 -29.97
C GLY A 52 -7.68 22.61 -30.53
N ALA A 53 -8.60 21.89 -29.88
CA ALA A 53 -9.95 21.64 -30.40
C ALA A 53 -11.06 22.38 -29.63
N ARG A 54 -12.23 22.54 -30.26
CA ARG A 54 -13.42 23.11 -29.61
C ARG A 54 -13.87 22.20 -28.47
N LEU A 55 -13.87 22.70 -27.24
CA LEU A 55 -14.39 22.00 -26.07
C LEU A 55 -15.86 21.61 -26.30
N THR A 56 -16.12 20.34 -26.56
CA THR A 56 -17.47 19.79 -26.66
C THR A 56 -17.90 19.19 -25.33
N THR A 57 -19.21 19.03 -25.11
CA THR A 57 -19.75 18.37 -23.91
C THR A 57 -19.17 16.96 -23.70
N VAL A 58 -18.92 16.23 -24.79
CA VAL A 58 -18.31 14.89 -24.73
C VAL A 58 -16.87 14.95 -24.19
N THR A 59 -16.10 15.95 -24.63
CA THR A 59 -14.73 16.20 -24.14
C THR A 59 -14.72 16.53 -22.64
N VAL A 60 -15.69 17.31 -22.16
CA VAL A 60 -15.80 17.66 -20.74
C VAL A 60 -16.15 16.44 -19.88
N ILE A 61 -17.12 15.62 -20.31
CA ILE A 61 -17.48 14.39 -19.59
C ILE A 61 -16.30 13.42 -19.54
N PHE A 62 -15.57 13.28 -20.65
CA PHE A 62 -14.37 12.47 -20.72
C PHE A 62 -13.28 12.97 -19.77
N ALA A 63 -13.03 14.29 -19.77
CA ALA A 63 -12.05 14.91 -18.87
C ALA A 63 -12.42 14.70 -17.40
N ILE A 64 -13.68 14.93 -17.03
CA ILE A 64 -14.15 14.71 -15.65
C ILE A 64 -13.92 13.26 -15.21
N ASN A 65 -14.32 12.28 -16.03
CA ASN A 65 -14.10 10.86 -15.73
C ASN A 65 -12.60 10.57 -15.52
N ARG A 66 -11.74 11.12 -16.37
CA ARG A 66 -10.30 10.96 -16.27
C ARG A 66 -9.71 11.58 -15.00
N TYR A 67 -10.16 12.77 -14.59
CA TYR A 67 -9.68 13.41 -13.36
C TYR A 67 -10.22 12.71 -12.11
N MET A 68 -11.42 12.14 -12.14
CA MET A 68 -11.93 11.31 -11.03
C MET A 68 -11.05 10.08 -10.80
N LEU A 69 -10.65 9.39 -11.85
CA LEU A 69 -9.70 8.26 -11.79
C LEU A 69 -8.35 8.67 -11.21
N MET A 70 -7.85 9.87 -11.54
CA MET A 70 -6.61 10.39 -10.94
C MET A 70 -6.75 10.64 -9.44
N VAL A 71 -7.89 11.19 -9.01
CA VAL A 71 -8.18 11.39 -7.57
C VAL A 71 -8.29 10.05 -6.85
N GLU A 72 -8.88 9.03 -7.48
CA GLU A 72 -8.91 7.67 -6.94
C GLU A 72 -7.49 7.10 -6.79
N GLY A 73 -6.64 7.19 -7.81
CA GLY A 73 -5.24 6.75 -7.73
C GLY A 73 -4.45 7.44 -6.61
N ILE A 74 -4.64 8.74 -6.42
CA ILE A 74 -4.06 9.49 -5.29
C ILE A 74 -4.61 8.97 -3.97
N SER A 75 -5.93 8.77 -3.87
CA SER A 75 -6.58 8.28 -2.66
C SER A 75 -6.07 6.89 -2.25
N LEU A 76 -5.84 6.00 -3.23
CA LEU A 76 -5.25 4.67 -3.01
C LEU A 76 -3.82 4.77 -2.48
N ALA A 77 -2.98 5.63 -3.09
CA ALA A 77 -1.61 5.85 -2.63
C ALA A 77 -1.59 6.44 -1.21
N LEU A 78 -2.45 7.41 -0.93
CA LEU A 78 -2.57 8.02 0.40
C LEU A 78 -3.10 7.01 1.43
N ASN A 79 -4.03 6.13 1.08
CA ASN A 79 -4.54 5.11 2.01
C ASN A 79 -3.41 4.26 2.58
N VAL A 80 -2.48 3.80 1.73
CA VAL A 80 -1.32 3.01 2.14
C VAL A 80 -0.36 3.85 3.01
N VAL A 81 -0.05 5.08 2.61
CA VAL A 81 0.91 5.95 3.32
C VAL A 81 0.39 6.45 4.67
N TRP A 82 -0.90 6.81 4.75
CA TRP A 82 -1.49 7.44 5.92
C TRP A 82 -1.91 6.44 6.99
N TRP A 83 -2.43 5.27 6.62
CA TRP A 83 -2.92 4.29 7.60
C TRP A 83 -1.87 3.28 8.04
N HIS A 84 -0.80 3.06 7.25
CA HIS A 84 0.16 1.99 7.49
C HIS A 84 1.60 2.52 7.59
N THR A 85 1.87 3.28 8.66
CA THR A 85 3.21 3.40 9.24
C THR A 85 3.34 2.46 10.45
N PRO A 86 3.72 1.18 10.27
CA PRO A 86 4.08 0.31 11.38
C PRO A 86 5.56 0.47 11.78
N LEU A 87 6.26 1.54 11.38
CA LEU A 87 7.67 1.75 11.80
C LEU A 87 7.81 1.92 13.33
N LEU A 88 6.71 2.15 14.05
CA LEU A 88 6.70 2.25 15.52
C LEU A 88 6.07 1.03 16.21
N ARG A 89 5.46 0.08 15.47
CA ARG A 89 4.69 -1.01 16.08
C ARG A 89 5.54 -2.20 16.52
N CYS A 90 6.83 -2.24 16.15
CA CYS A 90 7.79 -3.17 16.75
C CYS A 90 8.06 -2.87 18.25
N CYS A 91 7.68 -1.69 18.76
CA CYS A 91 7.87 -1.34 20.17
C CYS A 91 6.69 -1.70 21.09
N GLN A 92 5.49 -1.99 20.55
CA GLN A 92 4.27 -2.06 21.37
C GLN A 92 3.89 -3.49 21.81
N HIS A 93 4.66 -4.50 21.43
CA HIS A 93 4.51 -5.89 21.90
C HIS A 93 5.52 -6.28 23.00
N ILE A 94 6.06 -5.32 23.77
CA ILE A 94 6.97 -5.59 24.90
C ILE A 94 6.26 -5.33 26.24
N GLU A 95 5.19 -6.07 26.56
CA GLU A 95 4.70 -6.18 27.96
C GLU A 95 4.53 -7.63 28.44
N GLN A 96 4.64 -8.64 27.57
CA GLN A 96 4.86 -10.02 28.03
C GLN A 96 6.08 -10.58 27.30
N GLY A 97 7.16 -10.71 28.06
CA GLY A 97 8.50 -10.96 27.57
C GLY A 97 8.60 -12.13 26.59
N ASP A 98 9.30 -11.89 25.49
CA ASP A 98 10.42 -12.72 25.08
C ASP A 98 11.27 -12.00 24.01
N LYS A 99 12.56 -12.25 24.09
CA LYS A 99 13.65 -11.52 23.42
C LYS A 99 13.75 -11.96 21.95
N CYS A 100 13.26 -11.19 20.96
CA CYS A 100 13.63 -11.47 19.55
C CYS A 100 13.33 -10.40 18.47
N CYS A 101 13.37 -9.10 18.75
CA CYS A 101 13.22 -8.09 17.67
C CYS A 101 14.18 -6.90 17.80
N SER A 102 15.46 -7.16 18.03
CA SER A 102 16.51 -6.14 17.94
C SER A 102 17.33 -6.19 16.64
N SER A 103 16.79 -6.78 15.56
CA SER A 103 17.51 -6.81 14.28
C SER A 103 16.55 -6.74 13.11
N GLY A 104 16.31 -5.54 12.59
CA GLY A 104 15.57 -5.40 11.34
C GLY A 104 15.16 -3.98 10.97
N CYS A 105 15.30 -3.00 11.87
CA CYS A 105 15.10 -1.60 11.56
C CYS A 105 16.44 -0.86 11.65
N ASP A 106 17.34 -1.12 10.69
CA ASP A 106 18.37 -0.14 10.40
C ASP A 106 18.70 -0.14 8.91
N SER A 107 18.18 0.88 8.26
CA SER A 107 18.41 1.21 6.86
C SER A 107 19.76 1.92 6.73
N LYS A 108 20.88 1.24 7.05
CA LYS A 108 22.21 1.65 6.59
C LYS A 108 23.12 0.46 6.28
N LEU A 109 23.38 0.32 4.98
CA LEU A 109 24.68 0.12 4.35
C LEU A 109 25.80 -0.41 5.27
N PHE A 110 26.37 -1.55 4.86
CA PHE A 110 27.75 -1.98 5.15
C PHE A 110 28.01 -2.65 6.52
N ARG A 111 28.12 -3.99 6.53
CA ARG A 111 29.33 -4.78 6.91
C ARG A 111 28.98 -6.18 7.45
N ILE A 112 29.31 -7.19 6.64
CA ILE A 112 29.93 -8.52 6.87
C ILE A 112 29.62 -9.27 8.21
N PRO A 113 29.34 -10.60 8.14
CA PRO A 113 28.66 -11.36 9.19
C PRO A 113 29.64 -11.94 10.22
N HIS A 114 29.28 -11.94 11.49
CA HIS A 114 29.87 -12.86 12.47
C HIS A 114 28.84 -13.29 13.53
N ILE A 115 28.40 -14.55 13.37
CA ILE A 115 28.32 -15.62 14.37
C ILE A 115 28.03 -15.19 15.82
N CYS A 116 26.90 -15.65 16.35
CA CYS A 116 26.79 -16.01 17.77
C CYS A 116 26.37 -17.47 17.90
N TYR A 117 27.14 -18.17 18.75
CA TYR A 117 26.99 -19.54 19.22
C TYR A 117 25.68 -19.77 20.00
#